data_AF-A0A6N2UNS0-F1
#
_entry.id   AF-A0A6N2UNS0-F1
#
_cell.length_a   1.000
_cell.length_b   1.000
_cell.length_c   1.000
_cell.angle_alpha   90.00
_cell.angle_beta   90.00
_cell.angle_gamma   90.00
#
_symmetry.space_group_name_H-M   'P 1'
#
loop_
_entity.id
_entity.type
_entity.pdbx_description
1 polymer ?
#
loop_
_entity_poly.entity_id
_entity_poly.type
_entity_poly.pdbx_seq_one_letter_code
_entity_poly.pdbx_strand_id
1 'polypeptide(L)'
;MIRKSLQKLYLALIFIILYAPIVTLMVLSFNESRTRAKWGGFTLKWYKELFQNEQIMSAFYTTLVISLVAAAVATLIGTAAAIAIQGMKHRWRTFYMGVTNIPMMNAEIVMGVSLMLLFIAVGMKMGFGTILIAHITFNIPYVILSVMPKLKQTNRHVYEAAMDLGASPLEAFFKVVFPDIVPGVLSGFMLAFTMSLDDFVITHFTKGPGIDTLSTKIYTEVRKGIKPEIYALSTIMFVTVLVLLILINYSPEENEETKTRKKRVKRPSKIKKILLRRVIPVAICAVFLFGGFYYAQESSLVNSKKVVVYNWGEYLDPEVLTMFEEETGIDVVYEEFETNEILYPKISSGAIAYDVICPSDYMIQRMIKNDLLAEINFDNIPNIKNIGKEYMDQSRQFDPENKYSVPYCWGTVGILYNKTMVDEPVTSWSILWDEKYKDNILMQDSVRDTFGVTLKYLGYSLNSTDLDELTKARDLLIKQKPLVQAYVIDQVRDKMIGNEAAIGVIYSGEAIYTQKENPDLEYVVPKEGSNIWIDSWVIPKNAENKENGEKFINFLCRPDIALKNFEYITYSTPNTEARKMIEDESIRNSKIAFPDLSKYDNLETFQYLGTEADQTYGELWNQVKSH
;
A
#
# COMPACT_ATOMS: atom_id res chain seq x y z
N MET A 1 -37.01 28.01 14.95
CA MET A 1 -36.66 27.73 13.54
C MET A 1 -35.16 27.91 13.27
N ILE A 2 -34.54 29.02 13.68
CA ILE A 2 -33.11 29.32 13.47
C ILE A 2 -32.17 28.17 13.93
N ARG A 3 -32.39 27.58 15.11
CA ARG A 3 -31.60 26.42 15.59
C ARG A 3 -31.67 25.19 14.68
N LYS A 4 -32.85 24.88 14.11
CA LYS A 4 -33.00 23.74 13.17
C LYS A 4 -32.35 24.03 11.81
N SER A 5 -32.41 25.28 11.35
CA SER A 5 -31.73 25.68 10.12
C SER A 5 -30.20 25.67 10.27
N LEU A 6 -29.67 26.16 11.41
CA LEU A 6 -28.25 26.07 11.75
C LEU A 6 -27.77 24.62 11.88
N GLN A 7 -28.54 23.73 12.53
CA GLN A 7 -28.22 22.30 12.59
C GLN A 7 -28.18 21.65 11.21
N LYS A 8 -29.15 21.95 10.34
CA LYS A 8 -29.15 21.45 8.96
C LYS A 8 -27.98 21.98 8.15
N LEU A 9 -27.63 23.26 8.31
CA LEU A 9 -26.48 23.87 7.65
C LEU A 9 -25.16 23.24 8.13
N TYR A 10 -25.01 23.04 9.44
CA TYR A 10 -23.85 22.39 10.03
C TYR A 10 -23.69 20.94 9.51
N LEU A 11 -24.78 20.17 9.48
CA LEU A 11 -24.77 18.83 8.89
C LEU A 11 -24.44 18.87 7.40
N ALA A 12 -25.02 19.80 6.63
CA ALA A 12 -24.71 19.95 5.21
C ALA A 12 -23.24 20.27 4.98
N LEU A 13 -22.62 21.15 5.79
CA LEU A 13 -21.19 21.44 5.73
C LEU A 13 -20.34 20.20 6.02
N ILE A 14 -20.69 19.41 7.04
CA ILE A 14 -20.01 18.13 7.33
C ILE A 14 -20.11 17.19 6.12
N PHE A 15 -21.29 17.04 5.54
CA PHE A 15 -21.49 16.19 4.36
C PHE A 15 -20.68 16.70 3.16
N ILE A 16 -20.65 18.01 2.91
CA ILE A 16 -19.83 18.58 1.83
C ILE A 16 -18.36 18.28 2.08
N ILE A 17 -17.85 18.54 3.28
CA ILE A 17 -16.44 18.28 3.62
C ILE A 17 -16.08 16.80 3.46
N LEU A 18 -16.97 15.89 3.87
CA LEU A 18 -16.73 14.45 3.80
C LEU A 18 -16.80 13.90 2.37
N TYR A 19 -17.77 14.35 1.57
CA TYR A 19 -18.05 13.77 0.24
C TYR A 19 -17.43 14.56 -0.92
N ALA A 20 -17.07 15.83 -0.76
CA ALA A 20 -16.46 16.62 -1.83
C ALA A 20 -15.15 16.03 -2.39
N PRO A 21 -14.22 15.49 -1.57
CA PRO A 21 -13.03 14.81 -2.09
C PRO A 21 -13.41 13.61 -2.98
N ILE A 22 -14.39 12.80 -2.55
CA ILE A 22 -14.86 11.63 -3.32
C ILE A 22 -15.44 12.08 -4.65
N VAL A 23 -16.30 13.11 -4.65
CA VAL A 23 -16.87 13.68 -5.88
C VAL A 23 -15.78 14.22 -6.79
N THR A 24 -14.72 14.82 -6.23
CA THR A 24 -13.58 15.31 -7.01
C THR A 24 -12.85 14.16 -7.70
N LEU A 25 -12.59 13.05 -7.00
CA LEU A 25 -12.03 11.84 -7.60
C LEU A 25 -12.95 11.29 -8.69
N MET A 26 -14.26 11.29 -8.48
CA MET A 26 -15.23 10.88 -9.51
C MET A 26 -15.16 11.77 -10.76
N VAL A 27 -15.02 13.08 -10.60
CA VAL A 27 -14.85 14.00 -11.74
C VAL A 27 -13.51 13.75 -12.44
N LEU A 28 -12.43 13.58 -11.68
CA LEU A 28 -11.09 13.30 -12.20
C LEU A 28 -11.02 11.93 -12.90
N SER A 29 -11.90 10.98 -12.58
CA SER A 29 -12.00 9.71 -13.31
C SER A 29 -12.38 9.86 -14.78
N PHE A 30 -12.91 11.03 -15.16
CA PHE A 30 -13.22 11.38 -16.54
C PHE A 30 -12.18 12.31 -17.18
N ASN A 31 -11.11 12.69 -16.47
CA ASN A 31 -10.07 13.58 -17.00
C ASN A 31 -9.11 12.80 -17.91
N GLU A 32 -8.92 13.22 -19.17
CA GLU A 32 -7.97 12.60 -20.09
C GLU A 32 -6.50 12.79 -19.71
N SER A 33 -6.18 13.82 -18.93
CA SER A 33 -4.82 14.06 -18.44
C SER A 33 -4.40 13.03 -17.38
N ARG A 34 -3.12 12.62 -17.41
CA ARG A 34 -2.50 11.84 -16.33
C ARG A 34 -2.24 12.67 -15.08
N THR A 35 -2.18 13.99 -15.20
CA THR A 35 -1.94 14.90 -14.07
C THR A 35 -3.25 15.48 -13.53
N ARG A 36 -3.32 15.70 -12.22
CA ARG A 36 -4.44 16.41 -11.58
C ARG A 36 -4.46 17.91 -11.88
N ALA A 37 -3.30 18.46 -12.23
CA ALA A 37 -3.11 19.91 -12.39
C ALA A 37 -3.75 20.48 -13.67
N LYS A 38 -3.98 19.65 -14.69
CA LYS A 38 -4.54 20.08 -15.99
C LYS A 38 -5.73 19.21 -16.38
N TRP A 39 -6.81 19.83 -16.84
CA TRP A 39 -7.95 19.12 -17.44
C TRP A 39 -7.67 18.87 -18.93
N GLY A 40 -7.46 17.60 -19.30
CA GLY A 40 -7.10 17.19 -20.66
C GLY A 40 -8.30 16.98 -21.59
N GLY A 41 -9.51 16.79 -21.04
CA GLY A 41 -10.69 16.40 -21.82
C GLY A 41 -11.56 15.39 -21.08
N PHE A 42 -12.74 15.07 -21.61
CA PHE A 42 -13.61 14.01 -21.06
C PHE A 42 -13.24 12.66 -21.69
N THR A 43 -13.01 11.63 -20.89
CA THR A 43 -12.71 10.27 -21.37
C THR A 43 -13.33 9.16 -20.51
N LEU A 44 -13.55 7.99 -21.11
CA LEU A 44 -13.88 6.74 -20.42
C LEU A 44 -12.74 5.70 -20.52
N LYS A 45 -11.59 6.10 -21.07
CA LYS A 45 -10.43 5.23 -21.31
C LYS A 45 -9.99 4.50 -20.04
N TRP A 46 -9.91 5.21 -18.93
CA TRP A 46 -9.46 4.67 -17.64
C TRP A 46 -10.35 3.56 -17.09
N TYR A 47 -11.66 3.60 -17.38
CA TYR A 47 -12.56 2.51 -17.02
C TYR A 47 -12.27 1.25 -17.84
N LYS A 48 -11.89 1.39 -19.12
CA LYS A 48 -11.49 0.25 -19.95
C LYS A 48 -10.15 -0.31 -19.48
N GLU A 49 -9.16 0.54 -19.24
CA GLU A 49 -7.84 0.13 -18.75
C GLU A 49 -7.94 -0.53 -17.37
N LEU A 50 -8.84 -0.05 -16.51
CA LEU A 50 -9.16 -0.68 -15.22
C LEU A 50 -9.57 -2.15 -15.38
N PHE A 51 -10.50 -2.46 -16.29
CA PHE A 51 -10.97 -3.84 -16.51
C PHE A 51 -9.95 -4.71 -17.26
N GLN A 52 -8.98 -4.11 -17.95
CA GLN A 52 -7.88 -4.82 -18.61
C GLN A 52 -6.69 -5.06 -17.68
N ASN A 53 -6.67 -4.39 -16.52
CA ASN A 53 -5.61 -4.55 -15.54
C ASN A 53 -5.84 -5.82 -14.69
N GLU A 54 -5.10 -6.88 -15.02
CA GLU A 54 -5.21 -8.18 -14.35
C GLU A 54 -4.94 -8.08 -12.83
N GLN A 55 -4.01 -7.24 -12.40
CA GLN A 55 -3.70 -7.06 -10.98
C GLN A 55 -4.88 -6.44 -10.22
N ILE A 56 -5.52 -5.41 -10.79
CA ILE A 56 -6.67 -4.75 -10.15
C ILE A 56 -7.87 -5.71 -10.12
N MET A 57 -8.10 -6.45 -11.20
CA MET A 57 -9.18 -7.43 -11.26
C MET A 57 -8.94 -8.60 -10.31
N SER A 58 -7.72 -9.12 -10.21
CA SER A 58 -7.34 -10.14 -9.22
C SER A 58 -7.56 -9.63 -7.79
N ALA A 59 -7.15 -8.39 -7.49
CA ALA A 59 -7.40 -7.77 -6.19
C ALA A 59 -8.91 -7.61 -5.89
N PHE A 60 -9.72 -7.27 -6.90
CA PHE A 60 -11.18 -7.20 -6.80
C PHE A 60 -11.79 -8.55 -6.44
N TYR A 61 -11.41 -9.62 -7.17
CA TYR A 61 -11.92 -10.97 -6.90
C TYR A 61 -11.46 -11.46 -5.53
N THR A 62 -10.20 -11.23 -5.17
CA THR A 62 -9.65 -11.60 -3.86
C THR A 62 -10.40 -10.93 -2.72
N THR A 63 -10.69 -9.62 -2.80
CA THR A 63 -11.51 -8.91 -1.81
C THR A 63 -12.90 -9.52 -1.68
N LEU A 64 -13.60 -9.79 -2.79
CA LEU A 64 -14.94 -10.36 -2.74
C LEU A 64 -14.97 -11.76 -2.15
N VAL A 65 -14.02 -12.61 -2.53
CA VAL A 65 -13.93 -13.99 -2.03
C VAL A 65 -13.59 -13.97 -0.54
N ILE A 66 -12.56 -13.23 -0.12
CA ILE A 66 -12.16 -13.16 1.30
C ILE A 66 -13.31 -12.62 2.15
N SER A 67 -13.92 -11.50 1.75
CA SER A 67 -15.01 -10.89 2.52
C SER A 67 -16.24 -11.80 2.63
N LEU A 68 -16.63 -12.47 1.54
CA LEU A 68 -17.78 -13.37 1.55
C LEU A 68 -17.52 -14.63 2.38
N VAL A 69 -16.36 -15.28 2.18
CA VAL A 69 -16.00 -16.52 2.90
C VAL A 69 -15.78 -16.23 4.37
N ALA A 70 -15.05 -15.17 4.71
CA ALA A 70 -14.81 -14.77 6.09
C ALA A 70 -16.13 -14.43 6.80
N ALA A 71 -17.02 -13.67 6.17
CA ALA A 71 -18.33 -13.35 6.73
C ALA A 71 -19.20 -14.59 6.93
N ALA A 72 -19.21 -15.52 5.97
CA ALA A 72 -19.98 -16.76 6.08
C ALA A 72 -19.48 -17.63 7.24
N VAL A 73 -18.17 -17.86 7.31
CA VAL A 73 -17.56 -18.70 8.36
C VAL A 73 -17.67 -18.01 9.73
N ALA A 74 -17.38 -16.72 9.82
CA ALA A 74 -17.56 -15.95 11.05
C ALA A 74 -19.03 -15.93 11.51
N THR A 75 -19.98 -15.89 10.58
CA THR A 75 -21.42 -15.94 10.92
C THR A 75 -21.78 -17.27 11.56
N LEU A 76 -21.29 -18.38 11.00
CA LEU A 76 -21.52 -19.71 11.55
C LEU A 76 -20.90 -19.85 12.95
N ILE A 77 -19.62 -19.50 13.08
CA ILE A 77 -18.87 -19.60 14.35
C ILE A 77 -19.46 -18.64 15.40
N GLY A 78 -19.68 -17.38 15.03
CA GLY A 78 -20.20 -16.34 15.92
C GLY A 78 -21.64 -16.61 16.38
N THR A 79 -22.51 -17.15 15.51
CA THR A 79 -23.86 -17.55 15.90
C THR A 79 -23.82 -18.71 16.89
N ALA A 80 -22.99 -19.74 16.63
CA ALA A 80 -22.80 -20.85 17.55
C ALA A 80 -22.23 -20.39 18.90
N ALA A 81 -21.24 -19.50 18.88
CA ALA A 81 -20.65 -18.89 20.06
C ALA A 81 -21.69 -18.07 20.84
N ALA A 82 -22.53 -17.28 20.18
CA ALA A 82 -23.57 -16.49 20.83
C ALA A 82 -24.59 -17.37 21.56
N ILE A 83 -25.03 -18.46 20.93
CA ILE A 83 -25.94 -19.45 21.53
C ILE A 83 -25.27 -20.10 22.76
N ALA A 84 -24.02 -20.54 22.61
CA ALA A 84 -23.27 -21.19 23.69
C ALA A 84 -23.08 -20.24 24.89
N ILE A 85 -22.65 -19.01 24.63
CA ILE A 85 -22.42 -17.96 25.65
C ILE A 85 -23.73 -17.61 26.38
N GLN A 86 -24.87 -17.59 25.69
CA GLN A 86 -26.17 -17.35 26.31
C GLN A 86 -26.56 -18.48 27.27
N GLY A 87 -26.23 -19.73 26.96
CA GLY A 87 -26.48 -20.89 27.80
C GLY A 87 -25.58 -21.00 29.05
N MET A 88 -24.53 -20.18 29.15
CA MET A 88 -23.58 -20.23 30.26
C MET A 88 -24.07 -19.51 31.52
N LYS A 89 -23.56 -19.95 32.69
CA LYS A 89 -23.72 -19.22 33.96
C LYS A 89 -23.07 -17.84 33.86
N HIS A 90 -23.59 -16.86 34.63
CA HIS A 90 -23.18 -15.46 34.55
C HIS A 90 -21.65 -15.25 34.55
N ARG A 91 -20.91 -15.88 35.47
CA ARG A 91 -19.43 -15.72 35.56
C ARG A 91 -18.72 -16.12 34.27
N TRP A 92 -19.07 -17.28 33.72
CA TRP A 92 -18.49 -17.81 32.48
C TRP A 92 -18.93 -17.00 31.26
N ARG A 93 -20.20 -16.61 31.21
CA ARG A 93 -20.69 -15.71 30.16
C ARG A 93 -19.90 -14.40 30.14
N THR A 94 -19.65 -13.77 31.29
CA THR A 94 -18.84 -12.54 31.36
C THR A 94 -17.41 -12.76 30.87
N PHE A 95 -16.78 -13.86 31.30
CA PHE A 95 -15.42 -14.21 30.88
C PHE A 95 -15.31 -14.40 29.36
N TYR A 96 -16.15 -15.27 28.78
CA TYR A 96 -16.11 -15.55 27.35
C TYR A 96 -16.48 -14.33 26.51
N MET A 97 -17.47 -13.52 26.93
CA MET A 97 -17.77 -12.25 26.26
C MET A 97 -16.56 -11.29 26.28
N GLY A 98 -15.79 -11.27 27.37
CA GLY A 98 -14.56 -10.51 27.46
C GLY A 98 -13.53 -10.98 26.43
N VAL A 99 -13.25 -12.29 26.41
CA VAL A 99 -12.29 -12.91 25.47
C VAL A 99 -12.71 -12.68 24.02
N THR A 100 -13.98 -12.92 23.68
CA THR A 100 -14.47 -12.75 22.30
C THR A 100 -14.45 -11.30 21.84
N ASN A 101 -14.46 -10.33 22.76
CA ASN A 101 -14.42 -8.91 22.40
C ASN A 101 -13.00 -8.33 22.34
N ILE A 102 -11.96 -9.05 22.77
CA ILE A 102 -10.57 -8.61 22.68
C ILE A 102 -10.23 -8.09 21.26
N PRO A 103 -10.63 -8.80 20.17
CA PRO A 103 -10.41 -8.31 18.82
C PRO A 103 -10.94 -6.90 18.54
N MET A 104 -12.15 -6.62 19.00
CA MET A 104 -12.85 -5.37 18.75
C MET A 104 -12.37 -4.23 19.66
N MET A 105 -11.76 -4.55 20.81
CA MET A 105 -11.29 -3.56 21.78
C MET A 105 -9.89 -3.03 21.48
N ASN A 106 -9.08 -3.78 20.74
CA ASN A 106 -7.73 -3.37 20.36
C ASN A 106 -7.76 -2.52 19.09
N ALA A 107 -6.71 -1.72 18.89
CA ALA A 107 -6.47 -1.10 17.60
C ALA A 107 -6.20 -2.20 16.55
N GLU A 108 -6.73 -2.03 15.33
CA GLU A 108 -6.58 -3.00 14.24
C GLU A 108 -5.12 -3.32 13.92
N ILE A 109 -4.23 -2.32 14.05
CA ILE A 109 -2.78 -2.50 13.84
C ILE A 109 -2.20 -3.53 14.82
N VAL A 110 -2.60 -3.46 16.09
CA VAL A 110 -2.12 -4.40 17.12
C VAL A 110 -2.58 -5.81 16.79
N MET A 111 -3.82 -5.97 16.29
CA MET A 111 -4.31 -7.26 15.82
C MET A 111 -3.53 -7.78 14.62
N GLY A 112 -3.36 -6.97 13.57
CA GLY A 112 -2.67 -7.36 12.35
C GLY A 112 -1.25 -7.85 12.62
N VAL A 113 -0.47 -7.06 13.39
CA VAL A 113 0.90 -7.44 13.79
C VAL A 113 0.92 -8.68 14.68
N SER A 114 -0.01 -8.80 15.63
CA SER A 114 -0.06 -9.98 16.53
C SER A 114 -0.38 -11.26 15.76
N LEU A 115 -1.30 -11.21 14.80
CA LEU A 115 -1.65 -12.35 13.96
C LEU A 115 -0.50 -12.71 13.00
N MET A 116 0.16 -11.71 12.42
CA MET A 116 1.37 -11.92 11.62
C MET A 116 2.44 -12.68 12.43
N LEU A 117 2.77 -12.20 13.63
CA LEU A 117 3.73 -12.85 14.51
C LEU A 117 3.30 -14.26 14.91
N LEU A 118 2.00 -14.48 15.15
CA LEU A 118 1.45 -15.80 15.43
C LEU A 118 1.64 -16.75 14.25
N PHE A 119 1.30 -16.33 13.03
CA PHE A 119 1.45 -17.14 11.81
C PHE A 119 2.91 -17.51 11.56
N ILE A 120 3.83 -16.56 11.76
CA ILE A 120 5.27 -16.80 11.70
C ILE A 120 5.69 -17.85 12.75
N ALA A 121 5.24 -17.68 14.01
CA ALA A 121 5.60 -18.58 15.10
C ALA A 121 5.12 -20.03 14.89
N VAL A 122 4.00 -20.23 14.19
CA VAL A 122 3.49 -21.56 13.85
C VAL A 122 3.96 -22.08 12.48
N GLY A 123 4.82 -21.33 11.78
CA GLY A 123 5.39 -21.71 10.49
C GLY A 123 4.39 -21.67 9.33
N MET A 124 3.35 -20.84 9.41
CA MET A 124 2.39 -20.64 8.33
C MET A 124 2.96 -19.71 7.26
N LYS A 125 2.89 -20.14 5.99
CA LYS A 125 3.21 -19.27 4.85
C LYS A 125 2.14 -18.18 4.70
N MET A 126 2.59 -16.94 4.56
CA MET A 126 1.72 -15.79 4.35
C MET A 126 1.04 -15.87 2.97
N GLY A 127 -0.25 -15.57 2.92
CA GLY A 127 -1.03 -15.59 1.69
C GLY A 127 -2.54 -15.58 1.93
N PHE A 128 -3.31 -16.10 0.99
CA PHE A 128 -4.79 -16.10 1.07
C PHE A 128 -5.31 -16.73 2.37
N GLY A 129 -4.71 -17.85 2.81
CA GLY A 129 -5.14 -18.57 4.02
C GLY A 129 -4.95 -17.77 5.31
N THR A 130 -3.83 -17.06 5.45
CA THR A 130 -3.55 -16.22 6.63
C THR A 130 -4.48 -15.01 6.67
N ILE A 131 -4.76 -14.39 5.52
CA ILE A 131 -5.77 -13.31 5.43
C ILE A 131 -7.14 -13.86 5.83
N LEU A 132 -7.57 -14.99 5.27
CA LEU A 132 -8.88 -15.56 5.57
C LEU A 132 -9.06 -15.87 7.06
N ILE A 133 -8.06 -16.50 7.70
CA ILE A 133 -8.11 -16.81 9.15
C ILE A 133 -8.16 -15.53 9.98
N ALA A 134 -7.38 -14.52 9.61
CA ALA A 134 -7.37 -13.24 10.30
C ALA A 134 -8.74 -12.54 10.22
N HIS A 135 -9.33 -12.49 9.03
CA HIS A 135 -10.65 -11.90 8.81
C HIS A 135 -11.76 -12.68 9.50
N ILE A 136 -11.71 -14.01 9.54
CA ILE A 136 -12.67 -14.81 10.33
C ILE A 136 -12.57 -14.44 11.81
N THR A 137 -11.35 -14.39 12.36
CA THR A 137 -11.09 -14.11 13.78
C THR A 137 -11.58 -12.72 14.17
N PHE A 138 -11.30 -11.71 13.33
CA PHE A 138 -11.75 -10.33 13.50
C PHE A 138 -13.27 -10.19 13.44
N ASN A 139 -13.95 -10.96 12.59
CA ASN A 139 -15.40 -10.81 12.35
C ASN A 139 -16.31 -11.56 13.34
N ILE A 140 -15.81 -12.58 14.03
CA ILE A 140 -16.59 -13.33 15.04
C ILE A 140 -17.25 -12.42 16.10
N PRO A 141 -16.54 -11.48 16.76
CA PRO A 141 -17.14 -10.59 17.77
C PRO A 141 -18.33 -9.79 17.24
N TYR A 142 -18.22 -9.29 16.01
CA TYR A 142 -19.25 -8.51 15.35
C TYR A 142 -20.53 -9.33 15.11
N VAL A 143 -20.38 -10.59 14.69
CA VAL A 143 -21.52 -11.52 14.57
C VAL A 143 -22.16 -11.77 15.93
N ILE A 144 -21.36 -12.02 16.98
CA ILE A 144 -21.87 -12.25 18.33
C ILE A 144 -22.69 -11.04 18.80
N LEU A 145 -22.20 -9.82 18.55
CA LEU A 145 -22.89 -8.58 18.92
C LEU A 145 -24.21 -8.37 18.19
N SER A 146 -24.35 -8.86 16.95
CA SER A 146 -25.61 -8.80 16.20
C SER A 146 -26.61 -9.89 16.60
N VAL A 147 -26.14 -11.12 16.89
CA VAL A 147 -27.01 -12.27 17.21
C VAL A 147 -27.47 -12.25 18.68
N MET A 148 -26.59 -11.86 19.60
CA MET A 148 -26.86 -11.90 21.06
C MET A 148 -28.08 -11.07 21.50
N PRO A 149 -28.35 -9.85 20.98
CA PRO A 149 -29.56 -9.11 21.33
C PRO A 149 -30.83 -9.81 20.89
N LYS A 150 -30.84 -10.45 19.71
CA LYS A 150 -32.01 -11.19 19.21
C LYS A 150 -32.27 -12.45 20.01
N LEU A 151 -31.21 -13.19 20.36
CA LEU A 151 -31.27 -14.32 21.28
C LEU A 151 -31.86 -13.95 22.66
N LYS A 152 -31.57 -12.76 23.18
CA LYS A 152 -32.14 -12.27 24.44
C LYS A 152 -33.60 -11.84 24.32
N GLN A 153 -34.05 -11.46 23.12
CA GLN A 153 -35.44 -11.08 22.83
C GLN A 153 -36.35 -12.30 22.63
N THR A 154 -35.79 -13.46 22.25
CA THR A 154 -36.55 -14.70 22.06
C THR A 154 -37.23 -15.15 23.37
N ASN A 155 -38.53 -15.43 23.29
CA ASN A 155 -39.28 -15.91 24.45
C ASN A 155 -38.99 -17.40 24.69
N ARG A 156 -38.31 -17.69 25.81
CA ARG A 156 -37.94 -19.04 26.23
C ARG A 156 -39.13 -20.00 26.33
N HIS A 157 -40.32 -19.51 26.66
CA HIS A 157 -41.52 -20.34 26.80
C HIS A 157 -41.98 -20.94 25.46
N VAL A 158 -41.65 -20.32 24.32
CA VAL A 158 -42.03 -20.85 23.00
C VAL A 158 -41.19 -22.09 22.65
N TYR A 159 -39.93 -22.11 23.07
CA TYR A 159 -39.06 -23.28 22.95
C TYR A 159 -39.54 -24.44 23.84
N GLU A 160 -39.89 -24.15 25.09
CA GLU A 160 -40.44 -25.14 26.04
C GLU A 160 -41.77 -25.72 25.53
N ALA A 161 -42.68 -24.87 25.04
CA ALA A 161 -43.95 -25.31 24.46
C ALA A 161 -43.79 -26.21 23.23
N ALA A 162 -42.75 -25.99 22.41
CA ALA A 162 -42.48 -26.86 21.27
C ALA A 162 -42.04 -28.27 21.70
N MET A 163 -41.23 -28.36 22.77
CA MET A 163 -40.84 -29.65 23.35
C MET A 163 -42.02 -30.37 24.00
N ASP A 164 -42.90 -29.63 24.69
CA ASP A 164 -44.13 -30.19 25.29
C ASP A 164 -45.09 -30.77 24.23
N LEU A 165 -45.10 -30.21 23.03
CA LEU A 165 -45.85 -30.73 21.88
C LEU A 165 -45.16 -31.92 21.17
N GLY A 166 -44.05 -32.42 21.72
CA GLY A 166 -43.34 -33.60 21.23
C GLY A 166 -42.21 -33.31 20.23
N ALA A 167 -41.81 -32.04 20.02
CA ALA A 167 -40.65 -31.74 19.19
C ALA A 167 -39.35 -32.13 19.92
N SER A 168 -38.43 -32.79 19.22
CA SER A 168 -37.08 -33.01 19.74
C SER A 168 -36.33 -31.66 19.95
N PRO A 169 -35.34 -31.57 20.85
CA PRO A 169 -34.58 -30.32 21.07
C PRO A 169 -33.99 -29.71 19.79
N LEU A 170 -33.53 -30.57 18.88
CA LEU A 170 -32.99 -30.17 17.58
C LEU A 170 -34.09 -29.59 16.68
N GLU A 171 -35.26 -30.23 16.65
CA GLU A 171 -36.40 -29.70 15.89
C GLU A 171 -36.97 -28.42 16.48
N ALA A 172 -37.08 -28.33 17.81
CA ALA A 172 -37.53 -27.12 18.50
C ALA A 172 -36.57 -25.96 18.21
N PHE A 173 -35.26 -26.21 18.20
CA PHE A 173 -34.27 -25.21 17.81
C PHE A 173 -34.48 -24.74 16.36
N PHE A 174 -34.47 -25.64 15.37
CA PHE A 174 -34.55 -25.24 13.96
C PHE A 174 -35.91 -24.70 13.52
N LYS A 175 -37.00 -25.09 14.19
CA LYS A 175 -38.37 -24.63 13.85
C LYS A 175 -38.82 -23.40 14.62
N VAL A 176 -38.24 -23.12 15.79
CA VAL A 176 -38.66 -22.01 16.66
C VAL A 176 -37.54 -21.00 16.89
N VAL A 177 -36.44 -21.43 17.52
CA VAL A 177 -35.37 -20.51 17.96
C VAL A 177 -34.61 -19.94 16.77
N PHE A 178 -34.20 -20.79 15.82
CA PHE A 178 -33.39 -20.36 14.68
C PHE A 178 -34.13 -19.32 13.81
N PRO A 179 -35.40 -19.52 13.39
CA PRO A 179 -36.17 -18.50 12.67
C PRO A 179 -36.27 -17.16 13.39
N ASP A 180 -36.39 -17.15 14.72
CA ASP A 180 -36.48 -15.93 15.51
C ASP A 180 -35.16 -15.15 15.53
N ILE A 181 -34.01 -15.83 15.49
CA ILE A 181 -32.69 -15.19 15.50
C ILE A 181 -32.13 -14.91 14.10
N VAL A 182 -32.72 -15.48 13.03
CA VAL A 182 -32.30 -15.26 11.64
C VAL A 182 -32.10 -13.78 11.28
N PRO A 183 -32.96 -12.81 11.70
CA PRO A 183 -32.70 -11.40 11.45
C PRO A 183 -31.37 -10.92 12.05
N GLY A 184 -31.01 -11.40 13.25
CA GLY A 184 -29.73 -11.11 13.91
C GLY A 184 -28.56 -11.80 13.22
N VAL A 185 -28.74 -13.03 12.73
CA VAL A 185 -27.73 -13.77 11.96
C VAL A 185 -27.44 -13.07 10.63
N LEU A 186 -28.48 -12.64 9.90
CA LEU A 186 -28.33 -11.90 8.65
C LEU A 186 -27.68 -10.52 8.87
N SER A 187 -28.05 -9.83 9.96
CA SER A 187 -27.39 -8.57 10.34
C SER A 187 -25.92 -8.79 10.70
N GLY A 188 -25.60 -9.87 11.43
CA GLY A 188 -24.23 -10.26 11.74
C GLY A 188 -23.40 -10.58 10.50
N PHE A 189 -23.96 -11.35 9.56
CA PHE A 189 -23.33 -11.63 8.27
C PHE A 189 -23.02 -10.35 7.49
N MET A 190 -24.00 -9.46 7.36
CA MET A 190 -23.82 -8.21 6.61
C MET A 190 -22.78 -7.31 7.25
N LEU A 191 -22.76 -7.23 8.59
CA LEU A 191 -21.79 -6.43 9.30
C LEU A 191 -20.38 -7.02 9.16
N ALA A 192 -20.21 -8.34 9.31
CA ALA A 192 -18.94 -9.03 9.08
C ALA A 192 -18.46 -8.90 7.62
N PHE A 193 -19.35 -8.99 6.65
CA PHE A 193 -19.02 -8.79 5.24
C PHE A 193 -18.52 -7.36 4.99
N THR A 194 -19.23 -6.37 5.54
CA THR A 194 -18.88 -4.96 5.38
C THR A 194 -17.51 -4.67 5.99
N MET A 195 -17.28 -5.07 7.24
CA MET A 195 -16.01 -4.89 7.95
C MET A 195 -14.84 -5.65 7.29
N SER A 196 -15.12 -6.75 6.60
CA SER A 196 -14.08 -7.50 5.88
C SER A 196 -13.76 -6.94 4.50
N LEU A 197 -14.69 -6.21 3.89
CA LEU A 197 -14.56 -5.70 2.53
C LEU A 197 -13.65 -4.46 2.50
N ASP A 198 -13.71 -3.64 3.54
CA ASP A 198 -12.95 -2.39 3.68
C ASP A 198 -11.69 -2.51 4.54
N ASP A 199 -11.44 -3.66 5.17
CA ASP A 199 -10.22 -3.86 5.96
C ASP A 199 -8.97 -3.71 5.09
N PHE A 200 -8.09 -2.81 5.53
CA PHE A 200 -6.76 -2.61 5.00
C PHE A 200 -5.70 -3.16 5.96
N VAL A 201 -5.86 -2.86 7.26
CA VAL A 201 -4.78 -3.00 8.23
C VAL A 201 -4.46 -4.46 8.50
N ILE A 202 -5.48 -5.28 8.79
CA ILE A 202 -5.26 -6.70 9.09
C ILE A 202 -4.75 -7.41 7.83
N THR A 203 -5.34 -7.10 6.67
CA THR A 203 -4.91 -7.63 5.38
C THR A 203 -3.45 -7.30 5.10
N HIS A 204 -3.02 -6.04 5.29
CA HIS A 204 -1.66 -5.60 4.99
C HIS A 204 -0.59 -6.41 5.74
N PHE A 205 -0.85 -6.73 7.02
CA PHE A 205 0.06 -7.52 7.83
C PHE A 205 -0.06 -9.03 7.63
N THR A 206 -1.16 -9.51 7.05
CA THR A 206 -1.43 -10.97 6.92
C THR A 206 -1.40 -11.48 5.49
N LYS A 207 -1.25 -10.60 4.49
CA LYS A 207 -1.09 -10.97 3.08
C LYS A 207 0.30 -11.54 2.76
N GLY A 208 0.36 -12.33 1.71
CA GLY A 208 1.61 -12.78 1.09
C GLY A 208 1.89 -12.07 -0.24
N PRO A 209 3.05 -12.31 -0.86
CA PRO A 209 3.40 -11.73 -2.16
C PRO A 209 2.38 -12.05 -3.23
N GLY A 210 2.08 -11.07 -4.08
CA GLY A 210 1.15 -11.22 -5.20
C GLY A 210 -0.32 -11.36 -4.82
N ILE A 211 -0.65 -11.37 -3.53
CA ILE A 211 -2.05 -11.48 -3.06
C ILE A 211 -2.46 -10.12 -2.52
N ASP A 212 -3.03 -9.30 -3.39
CA ASP A 212 -3.60 -8.01 -3.01
C ASP A 212 -5.12 -8.09 -2.85
N THR A 213 -5.62 -7.24 -1.98
CA THR A 213 -7.04 -6.84 -1.91
C THR A 213 -7.18 -5.47 -2.54
N LEU A 214 -8.40 -5.06 -2.89
CA LEU A 214 -8.69 -3.70 -3.34
C LEU A 214 -8.16 -2.64 -2.37
N SER A 215 -8.35 -2.85 -1.06
CA SER A 215 -7.89 -1.90 -0.04
C SER A 215 -6.37 -1.73 -0.04
N THR A 216 -5.63 -2.84 -0.09
CA THR A 216 -4.16 -2.83 -0.13
C THR A 216 -3.61 -2.33 -1.46
N LYS A 217 -4.25 -2.67 -2.58
CA LYS A 217 -3.88 -2.15 -3.91
C LYS A 217 -4.14 -0.65 -4.03
N ILE A 218 -5.30 -0.16 -3.61
CA ILE A 218 -5.62 1.28 -3.62
C ILE A 218 -4.63 2.06 -2.77
N TYR A 219 -4.33 1.58 -1.55
CA TYR A 219 -3.35 2.24 -0.68
C TYR A 219 -1.98 2.40 -1.37
N THR A 220 -1.50 1.31 -1.96
CA THR A 220 -0.21 1.24 -2.64
C THR A 220 -0.17 2.16 -3.87
N GLU A 221 -1.26 2.23 -4.64
CA GLU A 221 -1.33 3.09 -5.84
C GLU A 221 -1.57 4.57 -5.50
N VAL A 222 -2.22 4.91 -4.38
CA VAL A 222 -2.40 6.30 -3.95
C VAL A 222 -1.08 6.95 -3.54
N ARG A 223 -0.15 6.16 -2.98
CA ARG A 223 1.12 6.65 -2.46
C ARG A 223 2.19 6.85 -3.54
N LYS A 224 2.22 6.02 -4.59
CA LYS A 224 3.19 6.14 -5.71
C LYS A 224 2.98 7.34 -6.64
N GLY A 225 1.84 8.02 -6.51
CA GLY A 225 1.36 8.99 -7.50
C GLY A 225 0.12 8.46 -8.20
N ILE A 226 -0.90 9.30 -8.31
CA ILE A 226 -2.24 8.80 -8.65
C ILE A 226 -2.39 8.57 -10.16
N LYS A 227 -2.36 7.30 -10.54
CA LYS A 227 -2.79 6.84 -11.87
C LYS A 227 -4.30 7.08 -12.06
N PRO A 228 -4.75 7.65 -13.21
CA PRO A 228 -6.17 7.98 -13.41
C PRO A 228 -7.15 6.80 -13.28
N GLU A 229 -6.69 5.57 -13.50
CA GLU A 229 -7.44 4.32 -13.35
C GLU A 229 -7.92 4.11 -11.90
N ILE A 230 -7.19 4.63 -10.91
CA ILE A 230 -7.57 4.56 -9.49
C ILE A 230 -8.78 5.45 -9.19
N TYR A 231 -8.93 6.57 -9.91
CA TYR A 231 -10.14 7.39 -9.80
C TYR A 231 -11.37 6.63 -10.31
N ALA A 232 -11.22 5.89 -11.42
CA ALA A 232 -12.29 5.04 -11.95
C ALA A 232 -12.65 3.92 -10.97
N LEU A 233 -11.66 3.25 -10.39
CA LEU A 233 -11.86 2.21 -9.36
C LEU A 233 -12.60 2.77 -8.13
N SER A 234 -12.11 3.89 -7.59
CA SER A 234 -12.70 4.56 -6.41
C SER A 234 -14.16 4.97 -6.67
N THR A 235 -14.45 5.41 -7.90
CA THR A 235 -15.81 5.73 -8.36
C THR A 235 -16.72 4.51 -8.34
N ILE A 236 -16.27 3.38 -8.91
CA ILE A 236 -17.03 2.13 -8.95
C ILE A 236 -17.28 1.61 -7.53
N MET A 237 -16.25 1.61 -6.67
CA MET A 237 -16.38 1.15 -5.28
C MET A 237 -17.39 2.00 -4.51
N PHE A 238 -17.27 3.32 -4.58
CA PHE A 238 -18.18 4.22 -3.88
C PHE A 238 -19.63 4.04 -4.34
N VAL A 239 -19.87 3.98 -5.65
CA VAL A 239 -21.20 3.74 -6.22
C VAL A 239 -21.75 2.38 -5.77
N THR A 240 -20.92 1.35 -5.76
CA THR A 240 -21.32 0.00 -5.33
C THR A 240 -21.71 -0.05 -3.87
N VAL A 241 -20.88 0.51 -2.98
CA VAL A 241 -21.17 0.60 -1.53
C VAL A 241 -22.43 1.43 -1.29
N LEU A 242 -22.59 2.56 -1.97
CA LEU A 242 -23.79 3.38 -1.85
C LEU A 242 -25.05 2.62 -2.28
N VAL A 243 -25.00 1.89 -3.40
CA VAL A 243 -26.11 1.05 -3.86
C VAL A 243 -26.41 -0.07 -2.86
N LEU A 244 -25.39 -0.74 -2.31
CA LEU A 244 -25.56 -1.77 -1.28
C LEU A 244 -26.22 -1.20 -0.02
N LEU A 245 -25.75 -0.05 0.47
CA LEU A 245 -26.33 0.63 1.63
C LEU A 245 -27.78 1.05 1.40
N ILE A 246 -28.11 1.53 0.19
CA ILE A 246 -29.50 1.84 -0.18
C ILE A 246 -30.33 0.57 -0.17
N LEU A 247 -29.85 -0.53 -0.77
CA LEU A 247 -30.58 -1.81 -0.81
C LEU A 247 -30.79 -2.39 0.59
N ILE A 248 -29.80 -2.29 1.48
CA ILE A 248 -29.87 -2.75 2.87
C ILE A 248 -30.91 -1.93 3.64
N ASN A 249 -30.82 -0.59 3.58
CA ASN A 249 -31.74 0.30 4.29
C ASN A 249 -33.16 0.30 3.69
N TYR A 250 -33.32 -0.11 2.43
CA TYR A 250 -34.63 -0.29 1.80
C TYR A 250 -35.26 -1.67 2.10
N SER A 251 -34.57 -2.56 2.82
CA SER A 251 -35.23 -3.71 3.44
C SER A 251 -36.13 -3.17 4.55
N PRO A 252 -37.47 -3.17 4.39
CA PRO A 252 -38.35 -2.56 5.36
C PRO A 252 -38.17 -3.27 6.70
N GLU A 253 -37.80 -2.51 7.74
CA GLU A 253 -38.05 -2.91 9.11
C GLU A 253 -39.52 -3.31 9.18
N GLU A 254 -39.77 -4.59 9.44
CA GLU A 254 -41.12 -5.07 9.69
C GLU A 254 -41.49 -4.56 11.10
N ASN A 255 -41.92 -3.29 11.17
CA ASN A 255 -42.31 -2.60 12.40
C ASN A 255 -43.25 -3.50 13.20
N GLU A 256 -42.77 -3.98 14.36
CA GLU A 256 -43.49 -4.92 15.23
C GLU A 256 -44.73 -4.30 15.90
N GLU A 257 -44.95 -2.98 15.80
CA GLU A 257 -46.01 -2.29 16.55
C GLU A 257 -47.42 -2.39 15.94
N THR A 258 -47.63 -2.97 14.76
CA THR A 258 -48.98 -3.05 14.15
C THR A 258 -49.63 -4.44 14.15
N LYS A 259 -49.31 -5.29 15.14
CA LYS A 259 -49.86 -6.67 15.23
C LYS A 259 -51.22 -6.82 15.95
N THR A 260 -51.91 -5.76 16.35
CA THR A 260 -53.24 -5.89 17.00
C THR A 260 -54.46 -5.63 16.13
N ARG A 261 -54.35 -5.31 14.83
CA ARG A 261 -55.55 -5.25 13.96
C ARG A 261 -55.36 -5.86 12.57
N LYS A 262 -56.05 -7.00 12.40
CA LYS A 262 -56.42 -7.72 11.17
C LYS A 262 -55.34 -8.60 10.53
N LYS A 263 -55.46 -9.90 10.81
CA LYS A 263 -55.04 -11.01 9.92
C LYS A 263 -55.62 -10.79 8.52
N ARG A 264 -54.83 -10.25 7.60
CA ARG A 264 -54.88 -10.58 6.18
C ARG A 264 -53.46 -10.90 5.75
N VAL A 265 -53.22 -12.18 5.48
CA VAL A 265 -51.95 -12.71 4.95
C VAL A 265 -51.68 -12.00 3.62
N LYS A 266 -50.90 -10.92 3.62
CA LYS A 266 -50.30 -10.40 2.39
C LYS A 266 -49.16 -11.35 2.03
N ARG A 267 -49.39 -12.21 1.03
CA ARG A 267 -48.32 -13.02 0.42
C ARG A 267 -47.18 -12.07 0.01
N PRO A 268 -45.91 -12.34 0.38
CA PRO A 268 -44.78 -11.55 -0.13
C PRO A 268 -44.78 -11.60 -1.67
N SER A 269 -44.44 -10.49 -2.32
CA SER A 269 -44.42 -10.43 -3.79
C SER A 269 -43.54 -11.56 -4.34
N LYS A 270 -43.97 -12.20 -5.44
CA LYS A 270 -43.21 -13.30 -6.07
C LYS A 270 -41.74 -12.91 -6.31
N ILE A 271 -41.49 -11.63 -6.60
CA ILE A 271 -40.17 -11.05 -6.88
C ILE A 271 -39.26 -11.08 -5.63
N LYS A 272 -39.73 -10.60 -4.45
CA LYS A 272 -38.93 -10.66 -3.21
C LYS A 272 -38.61 -12.10 -2.81
N LYS A 273 -39.56 -13.03 -2.99
CA LYS A 273 -39.34 -14.46 -2.70
C LYS A 273 -38.34 -15.11 -3.66
N ILE A 274 -38.35 -14.75 -4.94
CA ILE A 274 -37.41 -15.27 -5.95
C ILE A 274 -36.00 -14.69 -5.71
N LEU A 275 -35.90 -13.39 -5.43
CA LEU A 275 -34.64 -12.71 -5.14
C LEU A 275 -33.95 -13.30 -3.89
N LEU A 276 -34.67 -13.44 -2.78
CA LEU A 276 -34.13 -13.96 -1.52
C LEU A 276 -33.85 -15.47 -1.55
N ARG A 277 -34.70 -16.29 -2.18
CA ARG A 277 -34.56 -17.77 -2.16
C ARG A 277 -33.74 -18.36 -3.30
N ARG A 278 -33.56 -17.65 -4.41
CA ARG A 278 -32.90 -18.20 -5.61
C ARG A 278 -31.73 -17.37 -6.07
N VAL A 279 -31.84 -16.06 -6.14
CA VAL A 279 -30.78 -15.22 -6.72
C VAL A 279 -29.59 -15.07 -5.77
N ILE A 280 -29.83 -14.75 -4.49
CA ILE A 280 -28.75 -14.59 -3.50
C ILE A 280 -27.97 -15.90 -3.27
N PRO A 281 -28.61 -17.07 -3.06
CA PRO A 281 -27.88 -18.32 -2.88
C PRO A 281 -27.13 -18.76 -4.15
N VAL A 282 -27.70 -18.53 -5.35
CA VAL A 282 -27.04 -18.86 -6.62
C VAL A 282 -25.87 -17.91 -6.90
N ALA A 283 -25.98 -16.61 -6.57
CA ALA A 283 -24.88 -15.66 -6.68
C ALA A 283 -23.75 -16.00 -5.70
N ILE A 284 -24.08 -16.36 -4.46
CA ILE A 284 -23.12 -16.83 -3.47
C ILE A 284 -22.45 -18.12 -3.96
N CYS A 285 -23.21 -19.14 -4.38
CA CYS A 285 -22.64 -20.38 -4.94
C CYS A 285 -21.82 -20.13 -6.21
N ALA A 286 -22.22 -19.19 -7.07
CA ALA A 286 -21.45 -18.83 -8.25
C ALA A 286 -20.13 -18.17 -7.88
N VAL A 287 -20.10 -17.28 -6.87
CA VAL A 287 -18.87 -16.68 -6.34
C VAL A 287 -17.98 -17.73 -5.66
N PHE A 288 -18.56 -18.68 -4.92
CA PHE A 288 -17.80 -19.80 -4.32
C PHE A 288 -17.23 -20.74 -5.39
N LEU A 289 -17.97 -21.05 -6.45
CA LEU A 289 -17.54 -21.94 -7.54
C LEU A 289 -16.56 -21.25 -8.48
N PHE A 290 -16.80 -19.98 -8.87
CA PHE A 290 -15.87 -19.21 -9.70
C PHE A 290 -14.61 -18.79 -8.94
N GLY A 291 -14.74 -18.33 -7.70
CA GLY A 291 -13.59 -18.00 -6.85
C GLY A 291 -12.75 -19.23 -6.54
N GLY A 292 -13.40 -20.37 -6.27
CA GLY A 292 -12.72 -21.65 -6.09
C GLY A 292 -12.02 -22.16 -7.36
N PHE A 293 -12.64 -22.02 -8.54
CA PHE A 293 -12.00 -22.42 -9.80
C PHE A 293 -10.88 -21.47 -10.24
N TYR A 294 -11.04 -20.16 -10.07
CA TYR A 294 -10.04 -19.16 -10.42
C TYR A 294 -8.77 -19.34 -9.58
N TYR A 295 -8.92 -19.44 -8.25
CA TYR A 295 -7.79 -19.71 -7.36
C TYR A 295 -7.23 -21.14 -7.49
N ALA A 296 -8.04 -22.15 -7.83
CA ALA A 296 -7.54 -23.49 -8.12
C ALA A 296 -6.73 -23.53 -9.42
N GLN A 297 -7.06 -22.69 -10.41
CA GLN A 297 -6.32 -22.56 -11.65
C GLN A 297 -4.99 -21.80 -11.43
N GLU A 298 -4.98 -20.80 -10.55
CA GLU A 298 -3.77 -20.06 -10.15
C GLU A 298 -2.85 -20.90 -9.22
N SER A 299 -3.43 -21.70 -8.31
CA SER A 299 -2.67 -22.58 -7.41
C SER A 299 -2.25 -23.93 -8.01
N SER A 300 -2.85 -24.35 -9.14
CA SER A 300 -2.39 -25.55 -9.88
C SER A 300 -1.19 -25.27 -10.79
N LEU A 301 -0.75 -24.01 -10.89
CA LEU A 301 0.51 -23.56 -11.47
C LEU A 301 1.52 -23.17 -10.37
N VAL A 302 1.54 -23.89 -9.24
CA VAL A 302 2.75 -23.92 -8.36
C VAL A 302 3.84 -24.70 -9.11
N ASN A 303 4.32 -24.09 -10.18
CA ASN A 303 5.41 -24.57 -11.01
C ASN A 303 6.71 -24.02 -10.41
N SER A 304 7.79 -24.79 -10.48
CA SER A 304 9.15 -24.39 -10.08
C SER A 304 9.75 -23.26 -10.94
N LYS A 305 8.90 -22.46 -11.58
CA LYS A 305 9.23 -21.43 -12.56
C LYS A 305 8.56 -20.12 -12.16
N LYS A 306 8.78 -19.66 -10.93
CA LYS A 306 8.43 -18.29 -10.56
C LYS A 306 9.59 -17.56 -9.91
N VAL A 307 9.53 -16.24 -9.94
CA VAL A 307 10.41 -15.35 -9.18
C VAL A 307 9.56 -14.33 -8.44
N VAL A 308 9.78 -14.20 -7.14
CA VAL A 308 9.08 -13.22 -6.29
C VAL A 308 9.96 -11.99 -6.11
N VAL A 309 9.53 -10.86 -6.66
CA VAL A 309 10.30 -9.61 -6.71
C VAL A 309 9.67 -8.58 -5.77
N TYR A 310 10.48 -7.89 -4.97
CA TYR A 310 10.05 -6.74 -4.15
C TYR A 310 10.86 -5.49 -4.50
N ASN A 311 10.23 -4.49 -5.15
CA ASN A 311 10.92 -3.31 -5.67
C ASN A 311 10.22 -2.00 -5.27
N TRP A 312 10.81 -0.85 -5.57
CA TRP A 312 10.16 0.44 -5.48
C TRP A 312 8.96 0.55 -6.43
N GLY A 313 8.00 1.41 -6.07
CA GLY A 313 6.88 1.75 -6.94
C GLY A 313 7.31 2.50 -8.20
N GLU A 314 6.70 2.16 -9.34
CA GLU A 314 6.99 2.79 -10.66
C GLU A 314 8.47 2.73 -11.10
N TYR A 315 9.23 1.73 -10.63
CA TYR A 315 10.69 1.64 -10.81
C TYR A 315 11.16 0.58 -11.81
N LEU A 316 10.25 0.07 -12.64
CA LEU A 316 10.51 -0.88 -13.71
C LEU A 316 9.37 -0.80 -14.74
N ASP A 317 9.69 -0.86 -16.04
CA ASP A 317 8.68 -0.87 -17.09
C ASP A 317 7.88 -2.19 -17.03
N PRO A 318 6.54 -2.16 -16.84
CA PRO A 318 5.73 -3.37 -16.75
C PRO A 318 5.89 -4.32 -17.94
N GLU A 319 6.17 -3.81 -19.15
CA GLU A 319 6.39 -4.64 -20.34
C GLU A 319 7.66 -5.49 -20.22
N VAL A 320 8.67 -5.03 -19.48
CA VAL A 320 9.89 -5.80 -19.19
C VAL A 320 9.58 -7.06 -18.38
N LEU A 321 8.57 -7.03 -17.51
CA LEU A 321 8.12 -8.23 -16.80
C LEU A 321 7.54 -9.26 -17.77
N THR A 322 6.65 -8.82 -18.66
CA THR A 322 6.05 -9.70 -19.68
C THR A 322 7.11 -10.28 -20.61
N MET A 323 8.07 -9.47 -21.06
CA MET A 323 9.20 -9.95 -21.88
C MET A 323 10.02 -11.01 -21.15
N PHE A 324 10.28 -10.83 -19.85
CA PHE A 324 11.00 -11.83 -19.04
C PHE A 324 10.21 -13.14 -18.96
N GLU A 325 8.91 -13.07 -18.69
CA GLU A 325 8.03 -14.24 -18.61
C GLU A 325 7.97 -14.98 -19.95
N GLU A 326 7.86 -14.27 -21.08
CA GLU A 326 7.83 -14.86 -22.42
C GLU A 326 9.17 -15.51 -22.81
N GLU A 327 10.30 -14.86 -22.51
CA GLU A 327 11.63 -15.36 -22.89
C GLU A 327 12.09 -16.54 -22.03
N THR A 328 11.73 -16.55 -20.74
CA THR A 328 12.25 -17.54 -19.78
C THR A 328 11.22 -18.60 -19.40
N GLY A 329 9.93 -18.32 -19.57
CA GLY A 329 8.83 -19.11 -19.03
C GLY A 329 8.79 -19.13 -17.50
N ILE A 330 9.38 -18.12 -16.84
CA ILE A 330 9.37 -17.93 -15.38
C ILE A 330 8.37 -16.82 -15.06
N ASP A 331 7.31 -17.15 -14.33
CA ASP A 331 6.28 -16.20 -13.90
C ASP A 331 6.84 -15.21 -12.86
N VAL A 332 6.48 -13.93 -12.95
CA VAL A 332 6.95 -12.90 -12.03
C VAL A 332 5.84 -12.51 -11.05
N VAL A 333 6.08 -12.75 -9.76
CA VAL A 333 5.25 -12.20 -8.69
C VAL A 333 5.89 -10.90 -8.21
N TYR A 334 5.38 -9.78 -8.69
CA TYR A 334 5.95 -8.45 -8.41
C TYR A 334 5.17 -7.73 -7.30
N GLU A 335 5.84 -7.39 -6.20
CA GLU A 335 5.30 -6.54 -5.13
C GLU A 335 6.13 -5.25 -5.04
N GLU A 336 5.51 -4.17 -4.56
CA GLU A 336 6.16 -2.86 -4.45
C GLU A 336 6.18 -2.30 -3.03
N PHE A 337 7.20 -1.50 -2.70
CA PHE A 337 7.32 -0.73 -1.46
C PHE A 337 7.66 0.73 -1.74
N GLU A 338 7.48 1.57 -0.72
CA GLU A 338 7.68 3.03 -0.83
C GLU A 338 8.89 3.52 -0.07
N THR A 339 9.29 2.84 1.00
CA THR A 339 10.48 3.19 1.78
C THR A 339 11.21 1.94 2.23
N ASN A 340 12.51 2.08 2.43
CA ASN A 340 13.37 1.03 2.98
C ASN A 340 12.90 0.59 4.39
N GLU A 341 12.28 1.48 5.18
CA GLU A 341 11.70 1.19 6.50
C GLU A 341 10.47 0.31 6.44
N ILE A 342 9.74 0.28 5.31
CA ILE A 342 8.66 -0.68 5.06
C ILE A 342 9.24 -2.02 4.60
N LEU A 343 10.30 -2.00 3.79
CA LEU A 343 10.98 -3.20 3.30
C LEU A 343 11.62 -4.01 4.44
N TYR A 344 12.41 -3.36 5.31
CA TYR A 344 13.27 -4.08 6.26
C TYR A 344 12.52 -4.97 7.27
N PRO A 345 11.42 -4.53 7.91
CA PRO A 345 10.65 -5.39 8.82
C PRO A 345 10.10 -6.65 8.12
N LYS A 346 9.66 -6.53 6.87
CA LYS A 346 9.16 -7.68 6.10
C LYS A 346 10.28 -8.69 5.86
N ILE A 347 11.46 -8.25 5.41
CA ILE A 347 12.58 -9.16 5.16
C ILE A 347 13.16 -9.74 6.45
N SER A 348 13.41 -8.90 7.47
CA SER A 348 14.00 -9.33 8.75
C SER A 348 13.09 -10.28 9.54
N SER A 349 11.77 -10.21 9.37
CA SER A 349 10.83 -11.16 9.98
C SER A 349 10.93 -12.58 9.39
N GLY A 350 11.42 -12.71 8.16
CA GLY A 350 11.44 -13.97 7.42
C GLY A 350 10.04 -14.52 7.05
N ALA A 351 8.97 -13.77 7.31
CA ALA A 351 7.58 -14.20 7.11
C ALA A 351 7.24 -14.46 5.63
N ILE A 352 7.92 -13.74 4.75
CA ILE A 352 7.74 -13.77 3.32
C ILE A 352 9.10 -14.04 2.67
N ALA A 353 9.14 -15.03 1.78
CA ALA A 353 10.31 -15.34 0.98
C ALA A 353 10.23 -14.57 -0.35
N TYR A 354 11.01 -13.49 -0.46
CA TYR A 354 11.26 -12.80 -1.71
C TYR A 354 12.53 -13.37 -2.33
N ASP A 355 12.54 -13.53 -3.66
CA ASP A 355 13.68 -14.07 -4.40
C ASP A 355 14.64 -12.96 -4.83
N VAL A 356 14.12 -11.78 -5.14
CA VAL A 356 14.90 -10.59 -5.53
C VAL A 356 14.30 -9.36 -4.91
N ILE A 357 15.13 -8.48 -4.36
CA ILE A 357 14.69 -7.19 -3.82
C ILE A 357 15.64 -6.06 -4.27
N CYS A 358 15.16 -4.82 -4.32
CA CYS A 358 15.97 -3.65 -4.73
C CYS A 358 16.09 -2.56 -3.63
N PRO A 359 16.77 -2.82 -2.51
CA PRO A 359 17.02 -1.82 -1.48
C PRO A 359 18.07 -0.77 -1.90
N SER A 360 18.11 0.34 -1.18
CA SER A 360 19.17 1.34 -1.31
C SER A 360 20.44 0.93 -0.55
N ASP A 361 21.56 1.55 -0.92
CA ASP A 361 22.90 1.40 -0.35
C ASP A 361 22.97 1.11 1.17
N TYR A 362 22.52 2.02 2.03
CA TYR A 362 22.60 1.85 3.48
C TYR A 362 21.78 0.65 3.97
N MET A 363 20.66 0.34 3.29
CA MET A 363 19.80 -0.77 3.66
C MET A 363 20.47 -2.10 3.28
N ILE A 364 21.15 -2.17 2.14
CA ILE A 364 22.00 -3.32 1.77
C ILE A 364 23.05 -3.55 2.86
N GLN A 365 23.76 -2.50 3.27
CA GLN A 365 24.79 -2.60 4.32
C GLN A 365 24.20 -3.14 5.64
N ARG A 366 23.02 -2.64 6.04
CA ARG A 366 22.31 -3.13 7.23
C ARG A 366 21.93 -4.61 7.10
N MET A 367 21.44 -5.03 5.93
CA MET A 367 21.01 -6.40 5.68
C MET A 367 22.20 -7.37 5.65
N ILE A 368 23.35 -6.97 5.10
CA ILE A 368 24.61 -7.74 5.18
C ILE A 368 25.04 -7.90 6.64
N LYS A 369 25.06 -6.82 7.43
CA LYS A 369 25.44 -6.87 8.86
C LYS A 369 24.55 -7.78 9.69
N ASN A 370 23.27 -7.92 9.32
CA ASN A 370 22.30 -8.78 10.01
C ASN A 370 22.15 -10.18 9.38
N ASP A 371 23.04 -10.56 8.47
CA ASP A 371 23.04 -11.88 7.82
C ASP A 371 21.73 -12.23 7.08
N LEU A 372 21.13 -11.22 6.44
CA LEU A 372 19.83 -11.34 5.75
C LEU A 372 19.94 -11.58 4.24
N LEU A 373 21.13 -11.52 3.65
CA LEU A 373 21.34 -11.66 2.20
C LEU A 373 22.13 -12.93 1.85
N ALA A 374 21.82 -13.53 0.70
CA ALA A 374 22.61 -14.59 0.09
C ALA A 374 23.64 -14.01 -0.89
N GLU A 375 24.84 -14.58 -0.93
CA GLU A 375 25.84 -14.24 -1.96
C GLU A 375 25.29 -14.58 -3.35
N ILE A 376 25.47 -13.68 -4.31
CA ILE A 376 25.02 -13.86 -5.70
C ILE A 376 26.02 -14.75 -6.45
N ASN A 377 25.52 -15.73 -7.21
CA ASN A 377 26.35 -16.45 -8.16
C ASN A 377 26.47 -15.67 -9.47
N PHE A 378 27.57 -14.92 -9.62
CA PHE A 378 27.81 -14.09 -10.81
C PHE A 378 28.01 -14.89 -12.11
N ASP A 379 28.27 -16.21 -12.05
CA ASP A 379 28.30 -17.06 -13.24
C ASP A 379 26.92 -17.14 -13.92
N ASN A 380 25.84 -16.96 -13.15
CA ASN A 380 24.46 -16.90 -13.65
C ASN A 380 24.09 -15.51 -14.19
N ILE A 381 24.97 -14.51 -14.06
CA ILE A 381 24.73 -13.11 -14.45
C ILE A 381 25.81 -12.60 -15.44
N PRO A 382 26.03 -13.26 -16.59
CA PRO A 382 27.07 -12.84 -17.55
C PRO A 382 26.87 -11.43 -18.12
N ASN A 383 25.65 -10.88 -18.08
CA ASN A 383 25.37 -9.51 -18.54
C ASN A 383 25.86 -8.43 -17.57
N ILE A 384 26.31 -8.78 -16.36
CA ILE A 384 26.86 -7.80 -15.41
C ILE A 384 28.07 -7.03 -15.97
N LYS A 385 28.76 -7.60 -16.96
CA LYS A 385 29.84 -6.93 -17.70
C LYS A 385 29.44 -5.59 -18.34
N ASN A 386 28.14 -5.35 -18.54
CA ASN A 386 27.61 -4.11 -19.11
C ASN A 386 27.46 -3.00 -18.05
N ILE A 387 27.45 -3.36 -16.77
CA ILE A 387 27.44 -2.41 -15.65
C ILE A 387 28.81 -1.74 -15.58
N GLY A 388 28.81 -0.40 -15.55
CA GLY A 388 30.04 0.39 -15.50
C GLY A 388 30.89 0.07 -14.27
N LYS A 389 32.21 0.08 -14.46
CA LYS A 389 33.17 -0.25 -13.39
C LYS A 389 33.06 0.73 -12.23
N GLU A 390 32.85 2.01 -12.53
CA GLU A 390 32.65 3.07 -11.55
C GLU A 390 31.48 2.80 -10.59
N TYR A 391 30.40 2.20 -11.08
CA TYR A 391 29.23 1.86 -10.26
C TYR A 391 29.52 0.64 -9.39
N MET A 392 30.23 -0.36 -9.91
CA MET A 392 30.69 -1.49 -9.10
C MET A 392 31.69 -1.05 -8.04
N ASP A 393 32.58 -0.11 -8.34
CA ASP A 393 33.52 0.45 -7.36
C ASP A 393 32.78 1.27 -6.29
N GLN A 394 31.73 1.99 -6.66
CA GLN A 394 30.86 2.70 -5.73
C GLN A 394 30.11 1.74 -4.79
N SER A 395 29.62 0.59 -5.30
CA SER A 395 28.91 -0.41 -4.49
C SER A 395 29.73 -0.95 -3.32
N ARG A 396 31.06 -0.92 -3.42
CA ARG A 396 31.97 -1.35 -2.34
C ARG A 396 31.81 -0.57 -1.03
N GLN A 397 31.18 0.61 -1.06
CA GLN A 397 30.90 1.37 0.15
C GLN A 397 29.89 0.68 1.07
N PHE A 398 28.96 -0.08 0.52
CA PHE A 398 27.94 -0.83 1.27
C PHE A 398 28.06 -2.36 1.13
N ASP A 399 28.69 -2.85 0.06
CA ASP A 399 29.01 -4.25 -0.21
C ASP A 399 30.52 -4.41 -0.51
N PRO A 400 31.41 -4.42 0.50
CA PRO A 400 32.86 -4.25 0.31
C PRO A 400 33.51 -5.22 -0.68
N GLU A 401 33.00 -6.44 -0.77
CA GLU A 401 33.50 -7.49 -1.65
C GLU A 401 32.70 -7.60 -2.96
N ASN A 402 31.64 -6.80 -3.15
CA ASN A 402 30.66 -6.89 -4.25
C ASN A 402 30.11 -8.31 -4.40
N LYS A 403 29.68 -8.91 -3.29
CA LYS A 403 29.19 -10.30 -3.26
C LYS A 403 27.67 -10.41 -3.28
N TYR A 404 26.98 -9.36 -2.88
CA TYR A 404 25.56 -9.40 -2.55
C TYR A 404 24.71 -8.53 -3.46
N SER A 405 25.30 -7.60 -4.21
CA SER A 405 24.57 -6.56 -4.92
C SER A 405 24.96 -6.40 -6.39
N VAL A 406 23.96 -6.06 -7.21
CA VAL A 406 24.11 -5.66 -8.63
C VAL A 406 23.46 -4.30 -8.84
N PRO A 407 24.23 -3.24 -9.21
CA PRO A 407 23.69 -1.92 -9.51
C PRO A 407 22.53 -1.92 -10.50
N TYR A 408 21.45 -1.22 -10.16
CA TYR A 408 20.27 -1.11 -11.00
C TYR A 408 20.00 0.31 -11.48
N CYS A 409 19.90 1.25 -10.55
CA CYS A 409 19.63 2.66 -10.82
C CYS A 409 20.47 3.50 -9.86
N TRP A 410 20.86 4.68 -10.31
CA TRP A 410 21.65 5.61 -9.51
C TRP A 410 21.20 7.04 -9.76
N GLY A 411 21.60 7.94 -8.88
CA GLY A 411 21.31 9.35 -9.08
C GLY A 411 21.88 10.23 -7.99
N THR A 412 21.39 11.46 -7.99
CA THR A 412 21.72 12.46 -6.98
C THR A 412 20.45 13.03 -6.38
N VAL A 413 20.57 13.58 -5.18
CA VAL A 413 19.58 14.52 -4.64
C VAL A 413 20.05 15.93 -4.98
N GLY A 414 19.11 16.83 -5.30
CA GLY A 414 19.46 18.18 -5.69
C GLY A 414 18.31 19.14 -5.51
N ILE A 415 18.49 20.34 -6.07
CA ILE A 415 17.54 21.43 -6.02
C ILE A 415 16.88 21.54 -7.39
N LEU A 416 15.57 21.36 -7.43
CA LEU A 416 14.72 21.72 -8.55
C LEU A 416 14.16 23.12 -8.31
N TYR A 417 14.33 24.04 -9.25
CA TYR A 417 13.82 25.41 -9.12
C TYR A 417 13.12 25.88 -10.38
N ASN A 418 12.19 26.82 -10.22
CA ASN A 418 11.50 27.47 -11.32
C ASN A 418 12.22 28.75 -11.74
N LYS A 419 12.77 28.77 -12.96
CA LYS A 419 13.52 29.91 -13.54
C LYS A 419 12.70 31.20 -13.66
N THR A 420 11.37 31.12 -13.60
CA THR A 420 10.49 32.31 -13.64
C THR A 420 10.21 32.89 -12.25
N MET A 421 10.53 32.15 -11.19
CA MET A 421 10.30 32.54 -9.79
C MET A 421 11.60 32.80 -9.02
N VAL A 422 12.72 32.27 -9.52
CA VAL A 422 14.06 32.39 -8.94
C VAL A 422 14.97 33.14 -9.91
N ASP A 423 15.39 34.34 -9.53
CA ASP A 423 16.16 35.23 -10.41
C ASP A 423 17.68 35.02 -10.31
N GLU A 424 18.16 34.56 -9.15
CA GLU A 424 19.58 34.35 -8.89
C GLU A 424 20.06 32.93 -9.25
N PRO A 425 21.37 32.75 -9.56
CA PRO A 425 21.92 31.43 -9.83
C PRO A 425 21.83 30.50 -8.63
N VAL A 426 21.11 29.39 -8.79
CA VAL A 426 21.01 28.34 -7.77
C VAL A 426 22.26 27.45 -7.83
N THR A 427 23.12 27.54 -6.82
CA THR A 427 24.38 26.78 -6.77
C THR A 427 24.68 26.15 -5.41
N SER A 428 23.89 26.48 -4.38
CA SER A 428 24.15 26.12 -2.98
C SER A 428 22.86 25.72 -2.29
N TRP A 429 22.97 24.81 -1.31
CA TRP A 429 21.88 24.49 -0.39
C TRP A 429 21.37 25.70 0.40
N SER A 430 22.17 26.77 0.52
CA SER A 430 21.81 27.98 1.27
C SER A 430 20.49 28.62 0.84
N ILE A 431 20.10 28.46 -0.43
CA ILE A 431 18.86 29.04 -0.97
C ILE A 431 17.61 28.51 -0.25
N LEU A 432 17.68 27.31 0.32
CA LEU A 432 16.59 26.71 1.09
C LEU A 432 16.35 27.43 2.43
N TRP A 433 17.23 28.34 2.83
CA TRP A 433 17.10 29.19 4.02
C TRP A 433 16.90 30.68 3.68
N ASP A 434 16.71 31.03 2.40
CA ASP A 434 16.51 32.41 1.99
C ASP A 434 15.06 32.85 2.25
N GLU A 435 14.91 33.93 3.02
CA GLU A 435 13.60 34.50 3.35
C GLU A 435 12.85 35.02 2.10
N LYS A 436 13.55 35.29 0.98
CA LYS A 436 12.94 35.65 -0.32
C LYS A 436 11.95 34.58 -0.79
N TYR A 437 12.21 33.31 -0.49
CA TYR A 437 11.40 32.17 -0.93
C TYR A 437 10.48 31.61 0.15
N LYS A 438 10.16 32.42 1.16
CA LYS A 438 9.18 32.03 2.18
C LYS A 438 7.87 31.53 1.55
N ASP A 439 7.37 30.43 2.08
CA ASP A 439 6.17 29.70 1.63
C ASP A 439 6.26 29.16 0.19
N ASN A 440 7.46 29.13 -0.41
CA ASN A 440 7.73 28.66 -1.77
C ASN A 440 8.86 27.59 -1.83
N ILE A 441 9.23 27.02 -0.68
CA ILE A 441 10.23 25.96 -0.55
C ILE A 441 9.56 24.65 -0.18
N LEU A 442 9.85 23.58 -0.92
CA LEU A 442 9.45 22.21 -0.64
C LEU A 442 10.65 21.38 -0.17
N MET A 443 10.54 20.80 1.02
CA MET A 443 11.55 19.91 1.60
C MET A 443 11.07 18.46 1.57
N GLN A 444 12.01 17.51 1.57
CA GLN A 444 11.69 16.08 1.65
C GLN A 444 11.13 15.72 3.04
N ASP A 445 10.01 14.99 3.14
CA ASP A 445 9.50 14.46 4.44
C ASP A 445 10.22 13.15 4.82
N SER A 446 11.55 13.21 4.80
CA SER A 446 12.45 12.10 5.12
C SER A 446 13.55 12.58 6.06
N VAL A 447 13.79 11.81 7.12
CA VAL A 447 14.72 12.15 8.20
C VAL A 447 16.15 12.27 7.65
N ARG A 448 16.61 11.25 6.92
CA ARG A 448 17.98 11.20 6.41
C ARG A 448 18.21 12.23 5.30
N ASP A 449 17.24 12.45 4.42
CA ASP A 449 17.36 13.43 3.34
C ASP A 449 17.42 14.86 3.87
N THR A 450 16.52 15.20 4.79
CA THR A 450 16.44 16.56 5.34
C THR A 450 17.67 16.91 6.18
N PHE A 451 18.10 15.99 7.06
CA PHE A 451 19.34 16.19 7.79
C PHE A 451 20.56 16.13 6.87
N GLY A 452 20.58 15.25 5.87
CA GLY A 452 21.69 15.12 4.92
C GLY A 452 21.94 16.41 4.15
N VAL A 453 20.89 17.02 3.59
CA VAL A 453 20.95 18.35 2.94
C VAL A 453 21.48 19.41 3.90
N THR A 454 21.01 19.42 5.14
CA THR A 454 21.41 20.43 6.13
C THR A 454 22.84 20.23 6.62
N LEU A 455 23.27 18.99 6.84
CA LEU A 455 24.64 18.63 7.23
C LEU A 455 25.61 19.02 6.12
N LYS A 456 25.25 18.75 4.86
CA LYS A 456 26.04 19.19 3.70
C LYS A 456 26.16 20.70 3.63
N TYR A 457 25.06 21.43 3.84
CA TYR A 457 25.11 22.88 3.92
C TYR A 457 26.05 23.39 5.03
N LEU A 458 26.07 22.72 6.18
CA LEU A 458 26.96 23.02 7.30
C LEU A 458 28.42 22.57 7.08
N GLY A 459 28.72 21.88 5.98
CA GLY A 459 30.04 21.33 5.68
C GLY A 459 30.38 20.02 6.40
N TYR A 460 29.38 19.34 6.97
CA TYR A 460 29.50 18.05 7.65
C TYR A 460 29.18 16.90 6.69
N SER A 461 29.52 15.68 7.13
CA SER A 461 29.12 14.46 6.43
C SER A 461 27.60 14.25 6.56
N LEU A 462 26.94 13.78 5.49
CA LEU A 462 25.53 13.36 5.57
C LEU A 462 25.33 12.07 6.39
N ASN A 463 26.43 11.44 6.82
CA ASN A 463 26.50 10.26 7.67
C ASN A 463 26.99 10.57 9.09
N SER A 464 26.99 11.84 9.51
CA SER A 464 27.47 12.22 10.84
C SER A 464 26.68 11.51 11.95
N THR A 465 27.40 10.95 12.92
CA THR A 465 26.83 10.45 14.19
C THR A 465 27.24 11.34 15.36
N ASP A 466 27.86 12.50 15.09
CA ASP A 466 28.27 13.45 16.10
C ASP A 466 27.05 14.28 16.57
N LEU A 467 26.72 14.19 17.85
CA LEU A 467 25.54 14.83 18.40
C LEU A 467 25.59 16.37 18.28
N ASP A 468 26.76 16.99 18.35
CA ASP A 468 26.90 18.45 18.22
C ASP A 468 26.63 18.88 16.77
N GLU A 469 27.11 18.11 15.78
CA GLU A 469 26.80 18.34 14.36
C GLU A 469 25.31 18.17 14.08
N LEU A 470 24.69 17.10 14.60
CA LEU A 470 23.25 16.83 14.44
C LEU A 470 22.38 17.88 15.14
N THR A 471 22.81 18.36 16.32
CA THR A 471 22.12 19.42 17.06
C THR A 471 22.13 20.74 16.29
N LYS A 472 23.27 21.10 15.68
CA LYS A 472 23.36 22.28 14.80
C LYS A 472 22.46 22.16 13.57
N ALA A 473 22.43 20.97 12.94
CA ALA A 473 21.53 20.71 11.82
C ALA A 473 20.06 20.85 12.21
N ARG A 474 19.65 20.26 13.36
CA ARG A 474 18.31 20.43 13.93
C ARG A 474 17.97 21.91 14.13
N ASP A 475 18.84 22.67 14.78
CA ASP A 475 18.57 24.08 15.08
C ASP A 475 18.41 24.92 13.81
N LEU A 476 19.18 24.59 12.78
CA LEU A 476 19.07 25.24 11.48
C LEU A 476 17.78 24.85 10.74
N LEU A 477 17.34 23.59 10.85
CA LEU A 477 16.04 23.13 10.33
C LEU A 477 14.86 23.77 11.06
N ILE A 478 14.94 23.94 12.39
CA ILE A 478 13.92 24.67 13.17
C ILE A 478 13.80 26.11 12.67
N LYS A 479 14.92 26.78 12.38
CA LYS A 479 14.92 28.12 11.79
C LYS A 479 14.36 28.16 10.37
N GLN A 480 14.58 27.09 9.59
CA GLN A 480 14.05 26.97 8.23
C GLN A 480 12.55 26.83 8.20
N LYS A 481 11.98 26.11 9.18
CA LYS A 481 10.60 25.63 9.13
C LYS A 481 9.55 26.71 8.82
N PRO A 482 9.63 27.95 9.36
CA PRO A 482 8.71 29.03 9.01
C PRO A 482 8.84 29.55 7.57
N LEU A 483 9.88 29.15 6.83
CA LEU A 483 10.12 29.48 5.43
C LEU A 483 9.57 28.40 4.48
N VAL A 484 9.47 27.15 4.95
CA VAL A 484 9.09 25.99 4.15
C VAL A 484 7.58 25.94 3.99
N GLN A 485 7.12 25.78 2.74
CA GLN A 485 5.70 25.62 2.42
C GLN A 485 5.16 24.29 2.95
N ALA A 486 5.88 23.20 2.67
CA ALA A 486 5.53 21.85 3.10
C ALA A 486 6.74 20.91 3.09
N TYR A 487 6.68 19.92 3.97
CA TYR A 487 7.49 18.70 3.88
C TYR A 487 6.69 17.66 3.12
N VAL A 488 7.22 17.15 2.02
CA VAL A 488 6.55 16.29 1.06
C VAL A 488 7.50 15.20 0.54
N ILE A 489 6.98 14.10 0.02
CA ILE A 489 7.77 13.05 -0.64
C ILE A 489 7.61 13.20 -2.16
N ASP A 490 6.79 12.38 -2.81
CA ASP A 490 6.61 12.40 -4.27
C ASP A 490 5.84 13.62 -4.78
N GLN A 491 5.16 14.34 -3.87
CA GLN A 491 4.35 15.51 -4.23
C GLN A 491 5.21 16.71 -4.69
N VAL A 492 6.52 16.72 -4.44
CA VAL A 492 7.42 17.76 -4.95
C VAL A 492 7.28 17.89 -6.47
N ARG A 493 7.24 16.77 -7.19
CA ARG A 493 7.07 16.72 -8.64
C ARG A 493 5.82 17.48 -9.10
N ASP A 494 4.65 17.05 -8.63
CA ASP A 494 3.36 17.60 -9.06
C ASP A 494 3.26 19.11 -8.74
N LYS A 495 3.73 19.50 -7.55
CA LYS A 495 3.69 20.89 -7.09
C LYS A 495 4.60 21.81 -7.90
N MET A 496 5.81 21.34 -8.21
CA MET A 496 6.75 22.11 -9.04
C MET A 496 6.26 22.22 -10.49
N ILE A 497 5.70 21.16 -11.07
CA ILE A 497 5.06 21.21 -12.39
C ILE A 497 3.88 22.19 -12.39
N GLY A 498 3.11 22.23 -11.31
CA GLY A 498 1.97 23.13 -11.12
C GLY A 498 2.32 24.58 -10.81
N ASN A 499 3.62 24.93 -10.73
CA ASN A 499 4.11 26.24 -10.29
C ASN A 499 3.60 26.64 -8.89
N GLU A 500 3.38 25.68 -7.99
CA GLU A 500 2.91 25.92 -6.62
C GLU A 500 4.04 26.36 -5.67
N ALA A 501 5.29 26.14 -6.06
CA ALA A 501 6.49 26.46 -5.29
C ALA A 501 7.62 26.89 -6.24
N ALA A 502 8.55 27.69 -5.71
CA ALA A 502 9.71 28.16 -6.46
C ALA A 502 10.87 27.16 -6.43
N ILE A 503 11.03 26.44 -5.32
CA ILE A 503 12.19 25.60 -5.02
C ILE A 503 11.72 24.29 -4.36
N GLY A 504 12.28 23.16 -4.77
CA GLY A 504 12.04 21.86 -4.17
C GLY A 504 13.30 20.99 -4.12
N VAL A 505 13.47 20.23 -3.03
CA VAL A 505 14.49 19.18 -2.95
C VAL A 505 13.93 17.92 -3.61
N ILE A 506 14.64 17.38 -4.61
CA ILE A 506 14.14 16.23 -5.40
C ILE A 506 15.28 15.31 -5.84
N TYR A 507 14.93 14.06 -6.16
CA TYR A 507 15.81 13.09 -6.80
C TYR A 507 16.00 13.40 -8.30
N SER A 508 17.19 13.14 -8.83
CA SER A 508 17.55 13.47 -10.22
C SER A 508 16.73 12.76 -11.29
N GLY A 509 16.18 11.57 -11.01
CA GLY A 509 15.29 10.88 -11.96
C GLY A 509 14.01 11.66 -12.23
N GLU A 510 13.35 12.13 -11.16
CA GLU A 510 12.15 12.97 -11.27
C GLU A 510 12.41 14.32 -11.95
N ALA A 511 13.65 14.84 -11.85
CA ALA A 511 14.02 16.10 -12.48
C ALA A 511 13.90 16.07 -14.01
N ILE A 512 14.21 14.94 -14.65
CA ILE A 512 14.11 14.82 -16.11
C ILE A 512 12.66 14.85 -16.56
N TYR A 513 11.81 14.09 -15.87
CA TYR A 513 10.38 14.07 -16.15
C TYR A 513 9.72 15.44 -15.90
N THR A 514 10.04 16.09 -14.78
CA THR A 514 9.50 17.42 -14.44
C THR A 514 9.86 18.48 -15.47
N GLN A 515 11.10 18.47 -16.01
CA GLN A 515 11.52 19.40 -17.06
C GLN A 515 10.78 19.17 -18.40
N LYS A 516 10.44 17.91 -18.73
CA LYS A 516 9.63 17.61 -19.92
C LYS A 516 8.22 18.18 -19.79
N GLU A 517 7.61 18.09 -18.62
CA GLU A 517 6.26 18.59 -18.35
C GLU A 517 6.21 20.12 -18.16
N ASN A 518 7.29 20.71 -17.61
CA ASN A 518 7.43 22.14 -17.39
C ASN A 518 8.87 22.62 -17.74
N PRO A 519 9.08 23.21 -18.94
CA PRO A 519 10.40 23.68 -19.40
C PRO A 519 11.02 24.81 -18.57
N ASP A 520 10.25 25.45 -17.68
CA ASP A 520 10.73 26.51 -16.79
C ASP A 520 11.46 25.95 -15.57
N LEU A 521 11.42 24.64 -15.33
CA LEU A 521 12.12 23.98 -14.24
C LEU A 521 13.58 23.67 -14.60
N GLU A 522 14.46 23.82 -13.61
CA GLU A 522 15.88 23.49 -13.74
C GLU A 522 16.40 22.77 -12.48
N TYR A 523 17.29 21.81 -12.67
CA TYR A 523 17.85 20.98 -11.61
C TYR A 523 19.34 21.25 -11.44
N VAL A 524 19.78 21.37 -10.20
CA VAL A 524 21.19 21.57 -9.85
C VAL A 524 21.59 20.71 -8.66
N VAL A 525 22.78 20.10 -8.77
CA VAL A 525 23.48 19.49 -7.64
C VAL A 525 24.32 20.57 -6.95
N PRO A 526 24.11 20.85 -5.66
CA PRO A 526 24.80 21.95 -4.98
C PRO A 526 26.30 21.73 -4.78
N LYS A 527 27.06 22.83 -4.73
CA LYS A 527 28.53 22.83 -4.68
C LYS A 527 29.10 22.28 -3.37
N GLU A 528 28.34 22.30 -2.27
CA GLU A 528 28.77 21.75 -0.98
C GLU A 528 28.86 20.21 -0.99
N GLY A 529 28.33 19.57 -2.04
CA GLY A 529 28.10 18.14 -2.12
C GLY A 529 26.65 17.79 -1.85
N SER A 530 26.32 16.53 -2.08
CA SER A 530 24.96 16.01 -1.96
C SER A 530 25.00 14.50 -1.71
N ASN A 531 23.83 13.90 -1.55
CA ASN A 531 23.68 12.47 -1.63
C ASN A 531 23.84 11.98 -3.08
N ILE A 532 24.73 11.00 -3.25
CA ILE A 532 24.78 10.13 -4.43
C ILE A 532 24.36 8.73 -3.98
N TRP A 533 23.30 8.23 -4.58
CA TRP A 533 22.68 6.97 -4.17
C TRP A 533 22.74 5.97 -5.31
N ILE A 534 22.70 4.69 -4.93
CA ILE A 534 22.62 3.59 -5.89
C ILE A 534 21.71 2.52 -5.29
N ASP A 535 20.63 2.24 -6.01
CA ASP A 535 19.77 1.11 -5.72
C ASP A 535 20.31 -0.10 -6.45
N SER A 536 20.35 -1.23 -5.76
CA SER A 536 20.94 -2.46 -6.29
C SER A 536 20.05 -3.65 -6.02
N TRP A 537 20.01 -4.56 -6.98
CA TRP A 537 19.36 -5.85 -6.81
C TRP A 537 20.17 -6.73 -5.87
N VAL A 538 19.50 -7.32 -4.87
CA VAL A 538 20.07 -8.28 -3.94
C VAL A 538 19.13 -9.47 -3.77
N ILE A 539 19.66 -10.59 -3.26
CA ILE A 539 18.90 -11.83 -3.02
C ILE A 539 18.80 -12.06 -1.51
N PRO A 540 17.57 -12.08 -0.93
CA PRO A 540 17.38 -12.43 0.48
C PRO A 540 17.84 -13.86 0.79
N LYS A 541 18.34 -14.08 2.00
CA LYS A 541 18.87 -15.38 2.43
C LYS A 541 17.80 -16.49 2.48
N ASN A 542 16.54 -16.11 2.68
CA ASN A 542 15.39 -17.02 2.68
C ASN A 542 14.72 -17.18 1.29
N ALA A 543 15.33 -16.69 0.21
CA ALA A 543 14.83 -16.86 -1.16
C ALA A 543 14.57 -18.35 -1.50
N GLU A 544 13.38 -18.67 -2.01
CA GLU A 544 13.01 -20.04 -2.40
C GLU A 544 13.50 -20.38 -3.81
N ASN A 545 13.61 -19.38 -4.69
CA ASN A 545 13.97 -19.53 -6.11
C ASN A 545 15.19 -18.67 -6.48
N LYS A 546 16.28 -18.78 -5.71
CA LYS A 546 17.51 -18.00 -5.91
C LYS A 546 18.01 -17.96 -7.37
N GLU A 547 18.06 -19.11 -8.05
CA GLU A 547 18.52 -19.18 -9.45
C GLU A 547 17.60 -18.40 -10.41
N ASN A 548 16.28 -18.40 -10.18
CA ASN A 548 15.34 -17.60 -10.96
C ASN A 548 15.55 -16.11 -10.67
N GLY A 549 15.89 -15.76 -9.43
CA GLY A 549 16.27 -14.40 -9.07
C GLY A 549 17.54 -13.93 -9.78
N GLU A 550 18.57 -14.77 -9.87
CA GLU A 550 19.79 -14.47 -10.63
C GLU A 550 19.52 -14.31 -12.13
N LYS A 551 18.64 -15.16 -12.71
CA LYS A 551 18.19 -15.00 -14.11
C LYS A 551 17.46 -13.69 -14.34
N PHE A 552 16.61 -13.28 -13.40
CA PHE A 552 15.91 -11.99 -13.46
C PHE A 552 16.90 -10.82 -13.44
N ILE A 553 17.89 -10.83 -12.53
CA ILE A 553 18.94 -9.80 -12.48
C ILE A 553 19.77 -9.79 -13.77
N ASN A 554 20.13 -10.96 -14.30
CA ASN A 554 20.87 -11.06 -15.56
C ASN A 554 20.10 -10.51 -16.76
N PHE A 555 18.79 -10.73 -16.80
CA PHE A 555 17.91 -10.19 -17.82
C PHE A 555 17.87 -8.66 -17.78
N LEU A 556 17.76 -8.07 -16.58
CA LEU A 556 17.79 -6.61 -16.39
C LEU A 556 19.15 -5.98 -16.73
N CYS A 557 20.25 -6.74 -16.65
CA CYS A 557 21.57 -6.27 -17.08
C CYS A 557 21.77 -6.28 -18.62
N ARG A 558 20.79 -6.75 -19.40
CA ARG A 558 20.86 -6.73 -20.87
C ARG A 558 20.69 -5.29 -21.38
N PRO A 559 21.49 -4.81 -22.36
CA PRO A 559 21.50 -3.39 -22.73
C PRO A 559 20.16 -2.85 -23.28
N ASP A 560 19.45 -3.65 -24.08
CA ASP A 560 18.11 -3.33 -24.61
C ASP A 560 17.07 -3.21 -23.50
N ILE A 561 17.11 -4.11 -22.51
CA ILE A 561 16.20 -4.10 -21.36
C ILE A 561 16.50 -2.91 -20.44
N ALA A 562 17.77 -2.67 -20.14
CA ALA A 562 18.18 -1.53 -19.33
C ALA A 562 17.85 -0.19 -20.01
N LEU A 563 17.97 -0.10 -21.34
CA LEU A 563 17.52 1.07 -22.11
C LEU A 563 16.01 1.27 -22.01
N LYS A 564 15.23 0.21 -22.24
CA LYS A 564 13.76 0.27 -22.15
C LYS A 564 13.29 0.72 -20.77
N ASN A 565 13.89 0.18 -19.71
CA ASN A 565 13.63 0.64 -18.35
C ASN A 565 14.00 2.11 -18.18
N PHE A 566 15.20 2.53 -18.59
CA PHE A 566 15.64 3.94 -18.52
C PHE A 566 14.67 4.90 -19.22
N GLU A 567 14.17 4.55 -20.40
CA GLU A 567 13.24 5.38 -21.16
C GLU A 567 11.87 5.51 -20.47
N TYR A 568 11.44 4.46 -19.75
CA TYR A 568 10.19 4.46 -19.00
C TYR A 568 10.31 5.21 -17.67
N ILE A 569 11.29 4.87 -16.83
CA ILE A 569 11.41 5.39 -15.46
C ILE A 569 12.20 6.70 -15.38
N THR A 570 13.03 7.00 -16.39
CA THR A 570 13.91 8.19 -16.49
C THR A 570 15.02 8.32 -15.43
N TYR A 571 15.16 7.35 -14.52
CA TYR A 571 16.30 7.24 -13.62
C TYR A 571 17.56 6.75 -14.33
N SER A 572 18.71 7.25 -13.90
CA SER A 572 19.99 7.00 -14.57
C SER A 572 20.41 5.54 -14.50
N THR A 573 20.71 4.98 -15.68
CA THR A 573 21.18 3.59 -15.78
C THR A 573 22.68 3.49 -15.48
N PRO A 574 23.12 2.50 -14.68
CA PRO A 574 24.53 2.13 -14.53
C PRO A 574 25.03 1.25 -15.70
N ASN A 575 24.15 0.87 -16.64
CA ASN A 575 24.51 0.07 -17.81
C ASN A 575 25.12 0.97 -18.90
N THR A 576 26.43 0.83 -19.10
CA THR A 576 27.19 1.68 -20.02
C THR A 576 26.87 1.43 -21.49
N GLU A 577 26.50 0.20 -21.86
CA GLU A 577 26.07 -0.13 -23.21
C GLU A 577 24.66 0.43 -23.49
N ALA A 578 23.74 0.31 -22.53
CA ALA A 578 22.42 0.92 -22.65
C ALA A 578 22.51 2.44 -22.83
N ARG A 579 23.40 3.12 -22.08
CA ARG A 579 23.64 4.56 -22.25
C ARG A 579 24.10 4.93 -23.66
N LYS A 580 24.94 4.11 -24.30
CA LYS A 580 25.39 4.35 -25.69
C LYS A 580 24.24 4.22 -26.69
N MET A 581 23.27 3.36 -26.40
CA MET A 581 22.10 3.10 -27.25
C MET A 581 21.03 4.20 -27.15
N ILE A 582 21.10 5.12 -26.20
CA ILE A 582 20.17 6.27 -26.12
C ILE A 582 20.32 7.13 -27.39
N GLU A 583 19.24 7.22 -28.17
CA GLU A 583 19.22 7.96 -29.44
C GLU A 583 19.20 9.48 -29.22
N ASP A 584 18.47 9.96 -28.22
CA ASP A 584 18.39 11.38 -27.88
C ASP A 584 19.70 11.86 -27.24
N GLU A 585 20.49 12.62 -28.00
CA GLU A 585 21.77 13.14 -27.54
C GLU A 585 21.64 14.07 -26.32
N SER A 586 20.51 14.77 -26.18
CA SER A 586 20.27 15.68 -25.06
C SER A 586 20.11 14.91 -23.75
N ILE A 587 19.54 13.71 -23.81
CA ILE A 587 19.37 12.81 -22.67
C ILE A 587 20.65 12.01 -22.42
N ARG A 588 21.27 11.45 -23.47
CA ARG A 588 22.53 10.69 -23.38
C ARG A 588 23.68 11.47 -22.75
N ASN A 589 23.72 12.78 -23.02
CA ASN A 589 24.70 13.73 -22.49
C ASN A 589 24.11 14.67 -21.43
N SER A 590 22.93 14.35 -20.89
CA SER A 590 22.27 15.16 -19.88
C SER A 590 23.15 15.27 -18.64
N LYS A 591 23.35 16.50 -18.17
CA LYS A 591 24.06 16.79 -16.91
C LYS A 591 23.23 16.42 -15.67
N ILE A 592 21.95 16.10 -15.85
CA ILE A 592 21.04 15.65 -14.78
C ILE A 592 21.06 14.13 -14.71
N ALA A 593 20.91 13.45 -15.85
CA ALA A 593 20.92 11.98 -15.91
C ALA A 593 22.33 11.43 -15.69
N PHE A 594 23.33 12.01 -16.34
CA PHE A 594 24.70 11.52 -16.31
C PHE A 594 25.66 12.66 -15.94
N PRO A 595 25.54 13.21 -14.72
CA PRO A 595 26.43 14.27 -14.25
C PRO A 595 27.88 13.81 -14.28
N ASP A 596 28.79 14.73 -14.59
CA ASP A 596 30.21 14.51 -14.41
C ASP A 596 30.54 14.63 -12.91
N LEU A 597 30.54 13.48 -12.24
CA LEU A 597 30.74 13.39 -10.79
C LEU A 597 32.09 13.93 -10.33
N SER A 598 33.10 13.97 -11.21
CA SER A 598 34.42 14.51 -10.88
C SER A 598 34.42 16.01 -10.59
N LYS A 599 33.35 16.71 -10.95
CA LYS A 599 33.17 18.16 -10.70
C LYS A 599 32.60 18.48 -9.33
N TYR A 600 32.15 17.48 -8.59
CA TYR A 600 31.52 17.67 -7.28
C TYR A 600 32.42 17.12 -6.20
N ASP A 601 32.81 17.99 -5.28
CA ASP A 601 33.46 17.58 -4.05
C ASP A 601 32.41 17.09 -3.05
N ASN A 602 32.77 16.14 -2.18
CA ASN A 602 31.94 15.69 -1.07
C ASN A 602 30.57 15.09 -1.45
N LEU A 603 30.45 14.40 -2.59
CA LEU A 603 29.30 13.51 -2.79
C LEU A 603 29.43 12.29 -1.87
N GLU A 604 28.37 11.92 -1.18
CA GLU A 604 28.37 10.80 -0.24
C GLU A 604 27.15 9.90 -0.43
N THR A 605 27.37 8.60 -0.28
CA THR A 605 26.31 7.60 -0.21
C THR A 605 25.84 7.44 1.23
N PHE A 606 24.55 7.19 1.46
CA PHE A 606 24.07 6.95 2.82
C PHE A 606 24.69 5.67 3.38
N GLN A 607 25.03 5.70 4.66
CA GLN A 607 25.54 4.55 5.40
C GLN A 607 24.56 4.15 6.49
N TYR A 608 24.61 2.87 6.89
CA TYR A 608 23.87 2.39 8.04
C TYR A 608 24.60 2.80 9.32
N LEU A 609 24.00 3.77 10.02
CA LEU A 609 24.57 4.44 11.18
C LEU A 609 24.35 3.66 12.50
N GLY A 610 23.53 2.61 12.49
CA GLY A 610 23.15 1.85 13.67
C GLY A 610 21.88 2.35 14.34
N THR A 611 21.25 1.48 15.13
CA THR A 611 19.93 1.74 15.75
C THR A 611 19.92 2.95 16.68
N GLU A 612 21.01 3.20 17.43
CA GLU A 612 21.12 4.34 18.34
C GLU A 612 21.16 5.68 17.58
N ALA A 613 21.89 5.72 16.46
CA ALA A 613 21.92 6.88 15.59
C ALA A 613 20.53 7.10 14.95
N ASP A 614 19.89 6.06 14.43
CA ASP A 614 18.53 6.15 13.85
C ASP A 614 17.52 6.73 14.86
N GLN A 615 17.57 6.29 16.12
CA GLN A 615 16.75 6.84 17.20
C GLN A 615 17.06 8.32 17.45
N THR A 616 18.33 8.68 17.52
CA THR A 616 18.78 10.06 17.74
C THR A 616 18.28 10.99 16.62
N TYR A 617 18.47 10.59 15.36
CA TYR A 617 17.95 11.31 14.19
C TYR A 617 16.42 11.47 14.26
N GLY A 618 15.69 10.41 14.62
CA GLY A 618 14.24 10.44 14.78
C GLY A 618 13.76 11.39 15.89
N GLU A 619 14.43 11.38 17.05
CA GLU A 619 14.12 12.30 18.16
C GLU A 619 14.36 13.76 17.77
N LEU A 620 15.49 14.06 17.13
CA LEU A 620 15.80 15.41 16.65
C LEU A 620 14.83 15.84 15.56
N TRP A 621 14.43 14.94 14.66
CA TRP A 621 13.41 15.22 13.65
C TRP A 621 12.06 15.56 14.26
N ASN A 622 11.63 14.82 15.29
CA ASN A 622 10.40 15.12 16.01
C ASN A 622 10.44 16.53 16.64
N GLN A 623 11.60 16.96 17.14
CA GLN A 623 11.79 18.34 17.64
C GLN A 623 11.65 19.37 16.51
N VAL A 624 12.18 19.12 15.30
CA VAL A 624 11.94 19.97 14.13
C VAL A 624 10.46 20.02 13.79
N LYS A 625 9.79 18.86 13.75
CA LYS A 625 8.37 18.75 13.39
C LYS A 625 7.42 19.33 14.46
N SER A 626 7.86 19.52 15.71
CA SER A 626 7.04 20.09 16.79
C SER A 626 7.06 21.62 16.90
N HIS A 627 8.04 22.31 16.33
CA HIS A 627 8.13 23.79 16.33
C HIS A 627 7.29 24.43 15.23
#